data_AF-A0A199VI83-F1
#
_entry.id   AF-A0A199VI83-F1
#
_cell.length_a   1.000
_cell.length_b   1.000
_cell.length_c   1.000
_cell.angle_alpha   90.00
_cell.angle_beta   90.00
_cell.angle_gamma   90.00
#
_symmetry.space_group_name_H-M   'P 1'
#
loop_
_entity.id
_entity.type
_entity.pdbx_description
1 polymer ?
#
loop_
_entity_poly.entity_id
_entity_poly.type
_entity_poly.pdbx_seq_one_letter_code
_entity_poly.pdbx_strand_id
1 'polypeptide(L)'
;MSTVDKMLIKGIRSFGPENKHVVTFFRPLTLIVGPNGAGKTTIIECLKLSCTGELPPNSRSGHSFIHDPKVAGETETKGQIKLRFKTAAGKDVVCIRSFQLTQKASKMEFKAIESVLQTINPHTGEKVCLSYRCADMDREIPALMGVSKAILENVIFVHQDESNWPLQDPSTLKKKFDDIFSATRYTKALEVIKKLHKDQAQEIKTYKLKLEHLQTLKDAAYKLRENIAQDQEKSESLKTQMKELEMSIQGVESKITHTETTLKELRKLQDQISTNTTARSTLFKLQQTQYAALVEENEDTDEELREWQTKFEERIALLETKINKLEREMKDEETKSSLLSQTINDSMREIGKLQAEADKIFTKHNLGSLPDAPFSKDVAVNLTNRLKTRLLDLEKDLQDKKKAGEMELKFLWERYVAVNARCSEIEGQRQAKIESKFGISKRIKEKENERDFAEQELSNLNLAHIDDRERNLQIEVERKTLVLGERDYESTINQKRTEILALSRRSELCTVRKMSWLVILRIEMDENKDKIRGVLKGRLPSEKDLKKEIANTF
;
A
#
# COMPACT_ATOMS: atom_id res chain seq x y z
N MET A 1 55.51 31.49 38.99
CA MET A 1 54.78 32.71 39.40
C MET A 1 54.88 33.71 38.26
N SER A 2 53.74 34.20 37.77
CA SER A 2 53.70 35.17 36.66
C SER A 2 54.11 36.56 37.14
N THR A 3 54.83 37.31 36.31
CA THR A 3 55.39 38.61 36.72
C THR A 3 55.48 39.57 35.55
N VAL A 4 55.21 40.85 35.79
CA VAL A 4 55.44 41.90 34.80
C VAL A 4 56.85 42.45 34.96
N ASP A 5 57.59 42.63 33.86
CA ASP A 5 59.00 43.02 33.91
C ASP A 5 59.23 44.44 33.33
N LYS A 6 58.76 44.69 32.10
CA LYS A 6 58.97 46.00 31.42
C LYS A 6 57.77 46.40 30.57
N MET A 7 57.47 47.69 30.50
CA MET A 7 56.43 48.23 29.63
C MET A 7 56.91 49.48 28.90
N LEU A 8 56.64 49.54 27.60
CA LEU A 8 56.84 50.72 26.76
C LEU A 8 55.47 51.26 26.35
N ILE A 9 55.27 52.57 26.49
CA ILE A 9 54.03 53.28 26.17
C ILE A 9 54.36 54.39 25.17
N LYS A 10 53.66 54.41 24.04
CA LYS A 10 53.80 55.42 22.98
C LYS A 10 52.44 55.91 22.53
N GLY A 11 52.28 57.22 22.32
CA GLY A 11 51.07 57.80 21.75
C GLY A 11 49.80 57.55 22.58
N ILE A 12 49.91 57.43 23.91
CA ILE A 12 48.79 57.21 24.84
C ILE A 12 48.70 58.39 25.82
N ARG A 13 47.59 59.12 25.84
CA ARG A 13 47.35 60.30 26.67
C ARG A 13 48.56 61.27 26.70
N SER A 14 49.20 61.46 27.86
CA SER A 14 50.37 62.34 28.02
C SER A 14 51.68 61.76 27.47
N PHE A 15 51.70 60.48 27.09
CA PHE A 15 52.86 59.84 26.46
C PHE A 15 52.82 60.13 24.96
N GLY A 16 53.71 61.01 24.50
CA GLY A 16 53.82 61.36 23.08
C GLY A 16 54.18 60.16 22.18
N PRO A 17 53.93 60.25 20.86
CA PRO A 17 54.20 59.16 19.90
C PRO A 17 55.70 58.83 19.77
N GLU A 18 56.57 59.84 19.85
CA GLU A 18 58.03 59.69 19.78
C GLU A 18 58.69 59.26 21.09
N ASN A 19 57.89 59.00 22.13
CA ASN A 19 58.39 58.67 23.44
C ASN A 19 59.15 57.32 23.45
N LYS A 20 60.36 57.30 24.01
CA LYS A 20 61.19 56.08 24.16
C LYS A 20 61.29 55.60 25.61
N HIS A 21 60.55 56.20 26.55
CA HIS A 21 60.60 55.86 27.96
C HIS A 21 60.02 54.47 28.24
N VAL A 22 60.81 53.61 28.88
CA VAL A 22 60.43 52.25 29.29
C VAL A 22 60.29 52.23 30.80
N VAL A 23 59.12 51.81 31.28
CA VAL A 23 58.86 51.54 32.69
C VAL A 23 59.37 50.15 33.02
N THR A 24 60.22 50.03 34.04
CA THR A 24 60.70 48.74 34.56
C THR A 24 60.01 48.47 35.90
N PHE A 25 59.43 47.28 36.03
CA PHE A 25 58.75 46.85 37.26
C PHE A 25 59.71 46.01 38.09
N PHE A 26 59.85 46.38 39.36
CA PHE A 26 60.72 45.76 40.33
C PHE A 26 59.91 44.91 41.33
N ARG A 27 60.59 43.95 41.94
CA ARG A 27 60.03 43.04 42.95
C ARG A 27 60.70 43.32 44.30
N PRO A 28 59.98 43.21 45.42
CA PRO A 28 58.54 42.94 45.52
C PRO A 28 57.67 44.19 45.26
N LEU A 29 58.26 45.39 45.26
CA LEU A 29 57.55 46.66 45.21
C LEU A 29 58.08 47.56 44.10
N THR A 30 57.17 48.17 43.34
CA THR A 30 57.47 49.25 42.38
C THR A 30 56.76 50.53 42.81
N LEU A 31 57.52 51.58 43.14
CA LEU A 31 56.96 52.87 43.54
C LEU A 31 56.92 53.83 42.33
N ILE A 32 55.72 54.26 41.94
CA ILE A 32 55.51 55.24 40.86
C ILE A 32 55.06 56.57 41.48
N VAL A 33 55.94 57.57 41.48
CA VAL A 33 55.68 58.92 42.02
C VAL A 33 55.82 59.98 40.95
N GLY A 34 55.11 61.09 41.12
CA GLY A 34 55.13 62.21 40.20
C GLY A 34 53.96 63.16 40.46
N PRO A 35 53.97 64.38 39.88
CA PRO A 35 52.90 65.35 40.05
C PRO A 35 51.57 64.85 39.46
N ASN A 36 50.47 65.54 39.80
CA ASN A 36 49.17 65.28 39.18
C ASN A 36 49.27 65.57 37.67
N GLY A 37 48.65 64.72 36.84
CA GLY A 37 48.78 64.82 35.38
C GLY A 37 50.05 64.20 34.79
N ALA A 38 51.00 63.71 35.59
CA ALA A 38 52.23 63.06 35.09
C ALA A 38 52.02 61.71 34.36
N GLY A 39 50.78 61.20 34.29
CA GLY A 39 50.48 59.93 33.62
C GLY A 39 50.58 58.68 34.49
N LYS A 40 50.63 58.81 35.83
CA LYS A 40 50.69 57.65 36.76
C LYS A 40 49.52 56.67 36.56
N THR A 41 48.29 57.20 36.54
CA THR A 41 47.08 56.40 36.30
C THR A 41 47.11 55.76 34.92
N THR A 42 47.58 56.49 33.90
CA THR A 42 47.76 55.99 32.53
C THR A 42 48.66 54.74 32.45
N ILE A 43 49.71 54.65 33.30
CA ILE A 43 50.57 53.46 33.35
C ILE A 43 49.75 52.23 33.79
N ILE A 44 48.88 52.37 34.78
CA ILE A 44 48.01 51.28 35.27
C ILE A 44 46.92 50.95 34.23
N GLU A 45 46.35 51.95 33.58
CA GLU A 45 45.41 51.75 32.47
C GLU A 45 46.04 50.96 31.32
N CYS A 46 47.30 51.26 30.98
CA CYS A 46 48.05 50.54 29.96
C CYS A 46 48.33 49.08 30.35
N LEU A 47 48.57 48.80 31.63
CA LEU A 47 48.67 47.43 32.15
C LEU A 47 47.34 46.70 32.04
N LYS A 48 46.24 47.32 32.47
CA LYS A 48 44.88 46.77 32.35
C LYS A 48 44.58 46.42 30.89
N LEU A 49 44.70 47.39 29.98
CA LEU A 49 44.42 47.22 28.56
C LEU A 49 45.32 46.17 27.91
N SER A 50 46.60 46.11 28.27
CA SER A 50 47.51 45.09 27.73
C SER A 50 47.05 43.68 28.10
N CYS A 51 46.60 43.48 29.34
CA CYS A 51 46.26 42.17 29.89
C CYS A 51 44.83 41.71 29.59
N THR A 52 43.86 42.64 29.57
CA THR A 52 42.43 42.31 29.47
C THR A 52 41.77 42.79 28.17
N GLY A 53 42.42 43.70 27.44
CA GLY A 53 41.87 44.33 26.24
C GLY A 53 40.84 45.43 26.50
N GLU A 54 40.58 45.75 27.76
CA GLU A 54 39.57 46.72 28.13
C GLU A 54 40.12 48.13 28.21
N LEU A 55 39.41 49.06 27.57
CA LEU A 55 39.71 50.48 27.63
C LEU A 55 39.35 51.04 29.01
N PRO A 56 40.06 52.09 29.47
CA PRO A 56 39.73 52.74 30.73
C PRO A 56 38.31 53.33 30.69
N PRO A 57 37.62 53.40 31.84
CA PRO A 57 36.33 54.08 31.94
C PRO A 57 36.47 55.54 31.48
N ASN A 58 35.38 56.12 30.98
CA ASN A 58 35.34 57.49 30.45
C ASN A 58 36.19 57.76 29.19
N SER A 59 36.69 56.73 28.50
CA SER A 59 37.57 56.91 27.33
C SER A 59 36.88 57.35 26.03
N ARG A 60 35.56 57.62 26.02
CA ARG A 60 34.73 57.93 24.83
C ARG A 60 35.08 57.01 23.65
N SER A 61 34.88 55.70 23.80
CA SER A 61 35.21 54.71 22.74
C SER A 61 36.67 54.73 22.26
N GLY A 62 37.62 55.08 23.15
CA GLY A 62 39.06 55.04 22.88
C GLY A 62 39.67 56.37 22.40
N HIS A 63 38.85 57.36 22.02
CA HIS A 63 39.33 58.65 21.50
C HIS A 63 40.20 59.42 22.50
N SER A 64 39.84 59.41 23.78
CA SER A 64 40.57 60.15 24.82
C SER A 64 41.71 59.35 25.47
N PHE A 65 41.91 58.11 25.01
CA PHE A 65 42.99 57.26 25.47
C PHE A 65 44.24 57.43 24.60
N ILE A 66 44.09 57.56 23.28
CA ILE A 66 45.20 57.88 22.37
C ILE A 66 45.57 59.36 22.49
N HIS A 67 46.86 59.67 22.33
CA HIS A 67 47.32 61.05 22.30
C HIS A 67 46.61 61.82 21.18
N ASP A 68 46.07 63.01 21.48
CA ASP A 68 45.25 63.77 20.54
C ASP A 68 46.12 64.32 19.40
N PRO A 69 45.83 63.96 18.12
CA PRO A 69 46.59 64.45 16.96
C PRO A 69 46.64 65.98 16.87
N LYS A 70 45.62 66.67 17.38
CA LYS A 70 45.55 68.13 17.39
C LYS A 70 46.64 68.78 18.24
N VAL A 71 47.11 68.09 19.28
CA VAL A 71 48.15 68.60 20.18
C VAL A 71 49.52 68.60 19.47
N ALA A 72 49.73 67.65 18.55
CA ALA A 72 50.95 67.54 17.76
C ALA A 72 50.86 68.25 16.38
N GLY A 73 49.67 68.71 15.98
CA GLY A 73 49.45 69.27 14.65
C GLY A 73 49.44 68.22 13.52
N GLU A 74 49.24 66.95 13.85
CA GLU A 74 49.25 65.82 12.91
C GLU A 74 47.83 65.39 12.54
N THR A 75 47.65 64.76 11.37
CA THR A 75 46.36 64.23 10.92
C THR A 75 46.03 62.87 11.53
N GLU A 76 47.03 62.16 12.04
CA GLU A 76 46.91 60.83 12.63
C GLU A 76 47.95 60.66 13.74
N THR A 77 47.55 60.02 14.84
CA THR A 77 48.49 59.60 15.90
C THR A 77 48.37 58.10 16.14
N LYS A 78 49.53 57.43 16.17
CA LYS A 78 49.65 55.99 16.46
C LYS A 78 50.03 55.76 17.91
N GLY A 79 49.21 54.99 18.62
CA GLY A 79 49.46 54.53 19.97
C GLY A 79 50.00 53.10 19.97
N GLN A 80 50.97 52.80 20.82
CA GLN A 80 51.45 51.44 21.01
C GLN A 80 51.81 51.17 22.46
N ILE A 81 51.36 50.02 22.97
CA ILE A 81 51.72 49.52 24.29
C ILE A 81 52.44 48.19 24.11
N LYS A 82 53.65 48.09 24.65
CA LYS A 82 54.47 46.88 24.59
C LYS A 82 54.82 46.43 25.99
N LEU A 83 54.19 45.34 26.43
CA LEU A 83 54.31 44.76 27.76
C LEU A 83 55.12 43.47 27.72
N ARG A 84 56.21 43.38 28.46
CA ARG A 84 56.96 42.15 28.73
C ARG A 84 56.56 41.58 30.08
N PHE A 85 56.15 40.32 30.08
CA PHE A 85 55.81 39.58 31.28
C PHE A 85 56.28 38.13 31.18
N LYS A 86 56.45 37.48 32.35
CA LYS A 86 56.68 36.04 32.46
C LYS A 86 55.36 35.35 32.73
N THR A 87 55.13 34.28 31.98
CA THR A 87 53.97 33.40 32.12
C THR A 87 54.01 32.59 33.41
N ALA A 88 52.90 31.93 33.74
CA ALA A 88 52.84 31.01 34.89
C ALA A 88 53.88 29.88 34.77
N ALA A 89 54.16 29.46 33.53
CA ALA A 89 55.18 28.46 33.17
C ALA A 89 56.62 29.02 33.11
N GLY A 90 56.84 30.29 33.48
CA GLY A 90 58.17 30.91 33.52
C GLY A 90 58.74 31.35 32.18
N LYS A 91 57.98 31.27 31.08
CA LYS A 91 58.40 31.72 29.75
C LYS A 91 58.24 33.24 29.59
N ASP A 92 59.22 33.88 28.95
CA ASP A 92 59.18 35.30 28.60
C ASP A 92 58.27 35.55 27.39
N VAL A 93 57.29 36.44 27.57
CA VAL A 93 56.31 36.80 26.55
C VAL A 93 56.22 38.32 26.46
N VAL A 94 56.06 38.81 25.22
CA VAL A 94 55.89 40.23 24.93
C VAL A 94 54.56 40.41 24.20
N CYS A 95 53.64 41.11 24.84
CA CYS A 95 52.39 41.56 24.25
C CYS A 95 52.58 42.95 23.65
N ILE A 96 52.18 43.14 22.39
CA ILE A 96 52.16 44.44 21.72
C ILE A 96 50.72 44.72 21.32
N ARG A 97 50.16 45.86 21.72
CA ARG A 97 48.87 46.36 21.24
C ARG A 97 49.07 47.69 20.54
N SER A 98 48.61 47.79 19.30
CA SER A 98 48.76 49.00 18.49
C SER A 98 47.38 49.59 18.16
N PHE A 99 47.30 50.91 18.24
CA PHE A 99 46.08 51.70 18.07
C PHE A 99 46.36 52.90 17.17
N GLN A 100 45.33 53.40 16.51
CA GLN A 100 45.40 54.54 15.62
C GLN A 100 44.21 55.46 15.89
N LEU A 101 44.49 56.75 15.98
CA LEU A 101 43.49 57.79 16.06
C LEU A 101 43.69 58.73 14.87
N THR A 102 42.72 58.77 13.96
CA THR A 102 42.76 59.62 12.76
C THR A 102 41.76 60.76 12.89
N GLN A 103 42.20 61.98 12.60
CA GLN A 103 41.34 63.16 12.54
C GLN A 103 40.72 63.27 11.15
N LYS A 104 39.43 62.93 11.02
CA LYS A 104 38.64 63.21 9.82
C LYS A 104 37.99 64.59 9.92
N ALA A 105 37.47 65.11 8.80
CA ALA A 105 36.92 66.47 8.69
C ALA A 105 35.88 66.84 9.76
N SER A 106 35.06 65.89 10.22
CA SER A 106 33.99 66.12 11.21
C SER A 106 34.14 65.37 12.53
N LYS A 107 34.90 64.26 12.56
CA LYS A 107 34.99 63.35 13.72
C LYS A 107 36.39 62.75 13.84
N MET A 108 36.78 62.40 15.07
CA MET A 108 37.94 61.53 15.31
C MET A 108 37.52 60.07 15.14
N GLU A 109 38.36 59.25 14.53
CA GLU A 109 38.12 57.82 14.33
C GLU A 109 39.21 57.02 15.05
N PHE A 110 38.79 56.18 16.01
CA PHE A 110 39.67 55.28 16.74
C PHE A 110 39.65 53.89 16.08
N LYS A 111 40.82 53.32 15.84
CA LYS A 111 41.00 51.98 15.27
C LYS A 111 42.04 51.20 16.07
N ALA A 112 41.67 50.03 16.58
CA ALA A 112 42.64 49.04 17.05
C ALA A 112 43.25 48.35 15.81
N ILE A 113 44.57 48.43 15.65
CA ILE A 113 45.26 47.99 14.43
C ILE A 113 45.61 46.50 14.53
N GLU A 114 46.72 46.21 15.20
CA GLU A 114 47.31 44.88 15.28
C GLU A 114 47.74 44.64 16.71
N SER A 115 47.43 43.45 17.21
CA SER A 115 47.90 42.97 18.49
C SER A 115 48.80 41.75 18.22
N VAL A 116 50.06 41.83 18.66
CA VAL A 116 51.09 40.83 18.39
C VAL A 116 51.57 40.22 19.69
N LEU A 117 51.62 38.90 19.75
CA LEU A 117 52.21 38.16 20.86
C LEU A 117 53.56 37.58 20.41
N GLN A 118 54.65 38.04 21.02
CA GLN A 118 55.98 37.51 20.76
C GLN A 118 56.40 36.61 21.92
N THR A 119 56.77 35.37 21.61
CA THR A 119 57.33 34.43 22.58
C THR A 119 58.80 34.19 22.25
N ILE A 120 59.64 34.11 23.27
CA ILE A 120 61.06 33.76 23.08
C ILE A 120 61.19 32.26 23.35
N ASN A 121 61.67 31.51 22.35
CA ASN A 121 61.90 30.09 22.54
C ASN A 121 63.13 29.89 23.44
N PRO A 122 63.00 29.28 24.64
CA PRO A 122 64.11 29.12 25.58
C PRO A 122 65.27 28.27 25.04
N HIS A 123 65.03 27.41 24.05
CA HIS A 123 66.04 26.48 23.52
C HIS A 123 66.78 27.01 22.29
N THR A 124 66.14 27.82 21.46
CA THR A 124 66.73 28.36 20.22
C THR A 124 67.09 29.83 20.31
N GLY A 125 66.57 30.55 21.31
CA GLY A 125 66.72 32.02 21.43
C GLY A 125 65.94 32.81 20.37
N GLU A 126 65.24 32.13 19.46
CA GLU A 126 64.47 32.75 18.39
C GLU A 126 63.18 33.36 18.91
N LYS A 127 62.84 34.53 18.36
CA LYS A 127 61.59 35.24 18.64
C LYS A 127 60.51 34.73 17.70
N VAL A 128 59.55 34.00 18.23
CA VAL A 128 58.38 33.55 17.49
C VAL A 128 57.27 34.58 17.68
N CYS A 129 56.92 35.27 16.60
CA CYS A 129 55.82 36.23 16.57
C CYS A 129 54.55 35.54 16.09
N LEU A 130 53.53 35.48 16.95
CA LEU A 130 52.20 35.02 16.61
C LEU A 130 51.29 36.26 16.56
N SER A 131 50.80 36.59 15.37
CA SER A 131 49.79 37.64 15.20
C SER A 131 48.42 37.00 15.45
N TYR A 132 47.67 37.55 16.40
CA TYR A 132 46.36 37.07 16.82
C TYR A 132 45.31 38.14 16.50
N ARG A 133 44.05 37.73 16.33
CA ARG A 133 42.94 38.69 16.38
C ARG A 133 42.87 39.25 17.80
N CYS A 134 42.46 40.52 17.95
CA CYS A 134 42.38 41.19 19.26
C CYS A 134 41.55 40.38 20.29
N ALA A 135 40.44 39.77 19.86
CA ALA A 135 39.57 38.94 20.71
C ALA A 135 40.25 37.66 21.22
N ASP A 136 41.16 37.07 20.44
CA ASP A 136 41.91 35.90 20.86
C ASP A 136 42.99 36.29 21.88
N MET A 137 43.64 37.46 21.72
CA MET A 137 44.60 37.95 22.71
C MET A 137 43.99 38.26 24.08
N ASP A 138 42.76 38.78 24.10
CA ASP A 138 42.04 39.07 25.34
C ASP A 138 41.73 37.79 26.15
N ARG A 139 41.73 36.63 25.48
CA ARG A 139 41.58 35.32 26.11
C ARG A 139 42.93 34.69 26.45
N GLU A 140 43.90 34.76 25.54
CA GLU A 140 45.20 34.09 25.67
C GLU A 140 46.11 34.74 26.71
N ILE A 141 46.15 36.07 26.83
CA ILE A 141 47.05 36.74 27.80
C ILE A 141 46.70 36.38 29.25
N PRO A 142 45.42 36.47 29.70
CA PRO A 142 45.04 36.01 31.03
C PRO A 142 45.41 34.54 31.26
N ALA A 143 45.17 33.67 30.27
CA ALA A 143 45.50 32.25 30.35
C ALA A 143 47.01 32.01 30.52
N LEU A 144 47.85 32.72 29.76
CA LEU A 144 49.31 32.68 29.86
C LEU A 144 49.83 33.23 31.20
N MET A 145 49.16 34.25 31.75
CA MET A 145 49.43 34.76 33.09
C MET A 145 48.91 33.83 34.19
N GLY A 146 48.08 32.83 33.88
CA GLY A 146 47.50 31.91 34.87
C GLY A 146 46.47 32.57 35.78
N VAL A 147 45.87 33.68 35.36
CA VAL A 147 44.89 34.45 36.13
C VAL A 147 43.68 34.73 35.26
N SER A 148 42.46 34.66 35.81
CA SER A 148 41.26 34.94 35.02
C SER A 148 41.19 36.42 34.61
N LYS A 149 40.59 36.71 33.45
CA LYS A 149 40.37 38.09 32.98
C LYS A 149 39.68 38.95 34.05
N ALA A 150 38.65 38.40 34.71
CA ALA A 150 37.90 39.09 35.75
C ALA A 150 38.77 39.45 36.98
N ILE A 151 39.75 38.62 37.35
CA ILE A 151 40.69 38.95 38.44
C ILE A 151 41.66 40.05 38.01
N LEU A 152 42.18 39.98 36.78
CA LEU A 152 43.06 41.04 36.24
C LEU A 152 42.34 42.40 36.19
N GLU A 153 41.06 42.41 35.82
CA GLU A 153 40.24 43.62 35.71
C GLU A 153 39.75 44.16 37.06
N ASN A 154 39.19 43.29 37.91
CA ASN A 154 38.43 43.69 39.10
C ASN A 154 39.22 43.60 40.40
N VAL A 155 40.44 43.03 40.39
CA VAL A 155 41.27 42.86 41.58
C VAL A 155 42.69 43.39 41.38
N ILE A 156 43.37 43.08 40.28
CA ILE A 156 44.80 43.41 40.10
C ILE A 156 45.01 44.80 39.49
N PHE A 157 44.38 45.09 38.35
CA PHE A 157 44.52 46.35 37.62
C PHE A 157 43.21 47.15 37.62
N VAL A 158 42.61 47.29 38.81
CA VAL A 158 41.37 48.05 39.00
C VAL A 158 41.62 49.51 38.66
N HIS A 159 40.70 50.11 37.91
CA HIS A 159 40.79 51.53 37.61
C HIS A 159 40.59 52.37 38.88
N GLN A 160 41.27 53.52 38.97
CA GLN A 160 41.19 54.40 40.14
C GLN A 160 39.74 54.77 40.49
N ASP A 161 38.94 55.15 39.50
CA ASP A 161 37.54 55.52 39.65
C ASP A 161 36.62 54.33 40.02
N GLU A 162 37.08 53.09 39.79
CA GLU A 162 36.32 51.86 40.06
C GLU A 162 36.81 51.14 41.32
N SER A 163 37.84 51.66 42.00
CA SER A 163 38.50 51.00 43.14
C SER A 163 37.59 50.75 44.35
N ASN A 164 36.49 51.52 44.46
CA ASN A 164 35.49 51.38 45.51
C ASN A 164 34.34 50.43 45.16
N TRP A 165 34.42 49.65 44.08
CA TRP A 165 33.39 48.68 43.69
C TRP A 165 32.95 47.72 44.80
N PRO A 166 33.78 47.31 45.78
CA PRO A 166 33.32 46.46 46.90
C PRO A 166 32.33 47.15 47.84
N LEU A 167 32.24 48.48 47.78
CA LEU A 167 31.33 49.31 48.58
C LEU A 167 30.12 49.80 47.78
N GLN A 168 30.02 49.41 46.51
CA GLN A 168 28.88 49.77 45.66
C GLN A 168 27.64 48.93 46.00
N ASP A 169 26.55 49.20 45.29
CA ASP A 169 25.27 48.55 45.50
C ASP A 169 25.34 47.02 45.33
N PRO A 170 24.43 46.26 45.98
CA PRO A 170 24.44 44.79 45.95
C PRO A 170 24.38 44.18 44.54
N SER A 171 23.79 44.86 43.56
CA SER A 171 23.68 44.35 42.19
C SER A 171 25.04 44.39 41.48
N THR A 172 25.73 45.54 41.55
CA THR A 172 27.07 45.70 40.98
C THR A 172 28.08 44.78 41.67
N LEU A 173 28.00 44.67 43.00
CA LEU A 173 28.83 43.77 43.80
C LEU A 173 28.64 42.30 43.37
N LYS A 174 27.39 41.85 43.27
CA LYS A 174 27.05 40.48 42.85
C LYS A 174 27.58 40.19 41.45
N LYS A 175 27.41 41.11 40.50
CA LYS A 175 27.91 40.94 39.14
C LYS A 175 29.43 40.75 39.11
N LYS A 176 30.18 41.59 39.81
CA LYS A 176 31.65 41.48 39.88
C LYS A 176 32.09 40.18 40.58
N PHE A 177 31.36 39.71 41.60
CA PHE A 177 31.61 38.40 42.21
C PHE A 177 31.30 37.23 41.27
N ASP A 178 30.16 37.26 40.58
CA ASP A 178 29.78 36.24 39.61
C ASP A 178 30.81 36.13 38.47
N ASP A 179 31.38 37.27 38.04
CA ASP A 179 32.45 37.33 37.05
C ASP A 179 33.78 36.77 37.60
N ILE A 180 34.16 37.11 38.84
CA ILE A 180 35.38 36.61 39.50
C ILE A 180 35.31 35.09 39.71
N PHE A 181 34.17 34.57 40.18
CA PHE A 181 33.99 33.16 40.49
C PHE A 181 33.48 32.33 39.31
N SER A 182 33.11 32.96 38.19
CA SER A 182 32.58 32.30 36.98
C SER A 182 31.40 31.35 37.26
N ALA A 183 30.61 31.62 38.31
CA ALA A 183 29.52 30.75 38.77
C ALA A 183 28.41 30.59 37.71
N THR A 184 28.26 31.59 36.83
CA THR A 184 27.27 31.62 35.74
C THR A 184 27.49 30.54 34.66
N ARG A 185 28.69 29.97 34.54
CA ARG A 185 28.95 28.87 33.58
C ARG A 185 28.32 27.56 34.03
N TYR A 186 28.40 27.26 35.33
CA TYR A 186 27.85 26.03 35.89
C TYR A 186 26.32 26.04 35.92
N THR A 187 25.71 27.20 36.19
CA THR A 187 24.24 27.34 36.14
C THR A 187 23.71 27.13 34.73
N LYS A 188 24.34 27.74 33.72
CA LYS A 188 23.98 27.53 32.30
C LYS A 188 24.16 26.07 31.86
N ALA A 189 25.25 25.41 32.27
CA ALA A 189 25.46 23.99 31.96
C ALA A 189 24.34 23.10 32.53
N LEU A 190 23.90 23.36 33.76
CA LEU A 190 22.77 22.65 34.37
C LEU A 190 21.45 22.90 33.64
N GLU A 191 21.18 24.13 33.17
CA GLU A 191 20.00 24.45 32.37
C GLU A 191 20.00 23.68 31.04
N VAL A 192 21.14 23.60 30.36
CA VAL A 192 21.29 22.83 29.12
C VAL A 192 21.04 21.33 29.37
N ILE A 193 21.59 20.76 30.45
CA ILE A 193 21.36 19.36 30.82
C ILE A 193 19.87 19.09 31.08
N LYS A 194 19.19 19.98 31.81
CA LYS A 194 17.74 19.86 32.05
C LYS A 194 16.93 19.91 30.77
N LYS A 195 17.29 20.80 29.85
CA LYS A 195 16.65 20.90 28.54
C LYS A 195 16.82 19.61 27.74
N LEU A 196 18.05 19.09 27.66
CA LEU A 196 18.34 17.83 26.95
C LEU A 196 17.56 16.64 27.52
N HIS A 197 17.44 16.54 28.85
CA HIS A 197 16.64 15.49 29.49
C HIS A 197 15.15 15.56 29.10
N LYS A 198 14.58 16.78 29.10
CA LYS A 198 13.19 17.00 28.68
C LYS A 198 12.99 16.65 27.20
N ASP A 199 13.92 17.07 26.34
CA ASP A 199 13.88 16.80 24.91
C ASP A 199 13.94 15.28 24.64
N GLN A 200 14.83 14.54 25.32
CA GLN A 200 14.91 13.08 25.24
C GLN A 200 13.61 12.39 25.69
N ALA A 201 13.00 12.84 26.80
CA ALA A 201 11.73 12.28 27.28
C ALA A 201 10.59 12.51 26.27
N GLN A 202 10.56 13.67 25.61
CA GLN A 202 9.57 13.98 24.58
C GLN A 202 9.80 13.18 23.29
N GLU A 203 11.06 12.97 22.92
CA GLU A 203 11.44 12.09 21.81
C GLU A 203 10.94 10.66 22.06
N ILE A 204 11.20 10.08 23.24
CA ILE A 204 10.69 8.74 23.63
C ILE A 204 9.17 8.64 23.49
N LYS A 205 8.41 9.65 23.94
CA LYS A 205 6.95 9.69 23.76
C LYS A 205 6.54 9.66 22.29
N THR A 206 7.26 10.40 21.44
CA THR A 206 7.00 10.44 20.00
C THR A 206 7.29 9.08 19.35
N TYR A 207 8.36 8.40 19.75
CA TYR A 207 8.66 7.05 19.28
C TYR A 207 7.60 6.03 19.75
N LYS A 208 7.11 6.13 20.99
CA LYS A 208 6.01 5.28 21.49
C LYS A 208 4.72 5.47 20.68
N LEU A 209 4.36 6.70 20.33
CA LEU A 209 3.19 6.95 19.48
C LEU A 209 3.37 6.38 18.06
N LYS A 210 4.57 6.52 17.48
CA LYS A 210 4.88 5.92 16.17
C LYS A 210 4.81 4.39 16.21
N LEU A 211 5.27 3.78 17.30
CA LEU A 211 5.20 2.34 17.54
C LEU A 211 3.76 1.87 17.59
N GLU A 212 2.92 2.53 18.39
CA GLU A 212 1.49 2.21 18.51
C GLU A 212 0.78 2.33 17.16
N HIS A 213 1.07 3.38 16.38
CA HIS A 213 0.54 3.51 15.02
C HIS A 213 1.00 2.36 14.10
N LEU A 214 2.27 1.99 14.13
CA LEU A 214 2.79 0.84 13.38
C LEU A 214 2.12 -0.48 13.79
N GLN A 215 1.87 -0.68 15.08
CA GLN A 215 1.12 -1.83 15.59
C GLN A 215 -0.31 -1.86 15.04
N THR A 216 -1.03 -0.74 15.05
CA THR A 216 -2.38 -0.69 14.48
C THR A 216 -2.41 -0.99 12.97
N LEU A 217 -1.41 -0.52 12.21
CA LEU A 217 -1.28 -0.81 10.78
C LEU A 217 -0.97 -2.29 10.54
N LYS A 218 -0.09 -2.87 11.36
CA LYS A 218 0.21 -4.29 11.34
C LYS A 218 -1.03 -5.12 11.61
N ASP A 219 -1.75 -4.85 12.69
CA ASP A 219 -2.97 -5.59 13.05
C ASP A 219 -4.02 -5.52 11.94
N ALA A 220 -4.18 -4.35 11.30
CA ALA A 220 -5.07 -4.20 10.14
C ALA A 220 -4.62 -5.06 8.95
N ALA A 221 -3.32 -5.07 8.64
CA ALA A 221 -2.77 -5.87 7.55
C ALA A 221 -2.88 -7.39 7.82
N TYR A 222 -2.67 -7.83 9.06
CA TYR A 222 -2.86 -9.23 9.45
C TYR A 222 -4.33 -9.66 9.38
N LYS A 223 -5.27 -8.81 9.81
CA LYS A 223 -6.72 -9.06 9.62
C LYS A 223 -7.10 -9.17 8.15
N LEU A 224 -6.55 -8.32 7.29
CA LEU A 224 -6.80 -8.38 5.86
C LEU A 224 -6.28 -9.70 5.26
N ARG A 225 -5.09 -10.13 5.68
CA ARG A 225 -4.52 -11.44 5.29
C ARG A 225 -5.40 -12.61 5.73
N GLU A 226 -5.95 -12.55 6.94
CA GLU A 226 -6.88 -13.56 7.44
C GLU A 226 -8.18 -13.60 6.62
N ASN A 227 -8.74 -12.44 6.27
CA ASN A 227 -9.93 -12.35 5.41
C ASN A 227 -9.68 -12.98 4.03
N ILE A 228 -8.53 -12.69 3.41
CA ILE A 228 -8.12 -13.30 2.14
C ILE A 228 -8.11 -14.83 2.25
N ALA A 229 -7.51 -15.37 3.32
CA ALA A 229 -7.47 -16.81 3.54
C ALA A 229 -8.87 -17.42 3.72
N GLN A 230 -9.75 -16.77 4.50
CA GLN A 230 -11.12 -17.22 4.71
C GLN A 230 -11.96 -17.15 3.42
N ASP A 231 -11.81 -16.12 2.60
CA ASP A 231 -12.53 -16.00 1.33
C ASP A 231 -12.01 -16.99 0.28
N GLN A 232 -10.71 -17.30 0.31
CA GLN A 232 -10.11 -18.38 -0.49
C GLN A 232 -10.73 -19.74 -0.13
N GLU A 233 -10.81 -20.08 1.15
CA GLU A 233 -11.42 -21.32 1.65
C GLU A 233 -12.91 -21.42 1.26
N LYS A 234 -13.67 -20.33 1.43
CA LYS A 234 -15.06 -20.27 1.00
C LYS A 234 -15.19 -20.47 -0.51
N SER A 235 -14.34 -19.83 -1.32
CA SER A 235 -14.34 -20.00 -2.78
C SER A 235 -14.06 -21.45 -3.19
N GLU A 236 -13.10 -22.12 -2.55
CA GLU A 236 -12.80 -23.54 -2.78
C GLU A 236 -13.97 -24.46 -2.37
N SER A 237 -14.63 -24.19 -1.25
CA SER A 237 -15.80 -24.96 -0.83
C SER A 237 -16.95 -24.83 -1.84
N LEU A 238 -17.22 -23.63 -2.34
CA LEU A 238 -18.23 -23.37 -3.35
C LEU A 238 -17.87 -23.99 -4.70
N LYS A 239 -16.59 -23.98 -5.10
CA LYS A 239 -16.10 -24.67 -6.30
C LYS A 239 -16.33 -26.19 -6.20
N THR A 240 -16.17 -26.76 -5.01
CA THR A 240 -16.43 -28.18 -4.76
C THR A 240 -17.92 -28.49 -4.91
N GLN A 241 -18.80 -27.69 -4.29
CA GLN A 241 -20.26 -27.81 -4.47
C GLN A 241 -20.70 -27.64 -5.93
N MET A 242 -20.06 -26.73 -6.67
CA MET A 242 -20.34 -26.51 -8.09
C MET A 242 -19.99 -27.75 -8.93
N LYS A 243 -18.86 -28.43 -8.64
CA LYS A 243 -18.48 -29.69 -9.29
C LYS A 243 -19.47 -30.81 -9.00
N GLU A 244 -19.94 -30.92 -7.75
CA GLU A 244 -20.96 -31.92 -7.39
C GLU A 244 -22.27 -31.69 -8.14
N LEU A 245 -22.72 -30.42 -8.24
CA LEU A 245 -23.90 -30.08 -9.05
C LEU A 245 -23.68 -30.38 -10.54
N GLU A 246 -22.49 -30.11 -11.09
CA GLU A 246 -22.14 -30.46 -12.48
C GLU A 246 -22.27 -31.96 -12.74
N MET A 247 -21.68 -32.79 -11.87
CA MET A 247 -21.83 -34.24 -11.96
C MET A 247 -23.30 -34.67 -11.85
N SER A 248 -24.06 -34.02 -10.97
CA SER A 248 -25.49 -34.30 -10.79
C SER A 248 -26.32 -33.92 -12.02
N ILE A 249 -26.03 -32.78 -12.65
CA ILE A 249 -26.67 -32.33 -13.89
C ILE A 249 -26.36 -33.32 -15.02
N GLN A 250 -25.10 -33.71 -15.19
CA GLN A 250 -24.70 -34.69 -16.20
C GLN A 250 -25.39 -36.05 -16.00
N GLY A 251 -25.52 -36.48 -14.73
CA GLY A 251 -26.28 -37.68 -14.37
C GLY A 251 -27.77 -37.55 -14.74
N VAL A 252 -28.41 -36.42 -14.47
CA VAL A 252 -29.81 -36.17 -14.87
C VAL A 252 -29.94 -36.11 -16.40
N GLU A 253 -29.03 -35.46 -17.09
CA GLU A 253 -29.01 -35.30 -18.54
C GLU A 253 -28.89 -36.67 -19.25
N SER A 254 -28.05 -37.58 -18.72
CA SER A 254 -27.98 -38.96 -19.21
C SER A 254 -29.30 -39.73 -19.04
N LYS A 255 -30.08 -39.43 -18.00
CA LYS A 255 -31.41 -40.05 -17.80
C LYS A 255 -32.44 -39.46 -18.76
N ILE A 256 -32.38 -38.15 -19.02
CA ILE A 256 -33.25 -37.48 -19.99
C ILE A 256 -33.01 -38.08 -21.36
N THR A 257 -31.76 -38.13 -21.84
CA THR A 257 -31.45 -38.68 -23.17
C THR A 257 -31.90 -40.12 -23.32
N HIS A 258 -31.70 -40.95 -22.29
CA HIS A 258 -32.22 -42.32 -22.28
C HIS A 258 -33.75 -42.34 -22.38
N THR A 259 -34.45 -41.53 -21.59
CA THR A 259 -35.92 -41.51 -21.60
C THR A 259 -36.46 -40.97 -22.93
N GLU A 260 -35.84 -39.95 -23.53
CA GLU A 260 -36.16 -39.44 -24.87
C GLU A 260 -35.98 -40.50 -25.97
N THR A 261 -34.92 -41.31 -25.88
CA THR A 261 -34.74 -42.42 -26.82
C THR A 261 -35.87 -43.44 -26.71
N THR A 262 -36.27 -43.81 -25.49
CA THR A 262 -37.43 -44.70 -25.28
C THR A 262 -38.76 -44.09 -25.74
N LEU A 263 -38.95 -42.77 -25.59
CA LEU A 263 -40.13 -42.07 -26.12
C LEU A 263 -40.16 -42.09 -27.66
N LYS A 264 -39.01 -41.92 -28.33
CA LYS A 264 -38.91 -42.04 -29.78
C LYS A 264 -39.28 -43.44 -30.26
N GLU A 265 -38.84 -44.48 -29.56
CA GLU A 265 -39.21 -45.86 -29.86
C GLU A 265 -40.70 -46.12 -29.67
N LEU A 266 -41.28 -45.65 -28.55
CA LEU A 266 -42.72 -45.75 -28.31
C LEU A 266 -43.55 -45.01 -29.37
N ARG A 267 -43.11 -43.84 -29.84
CA ARG A 267 -43.77 -43.13 -30.96
C ARG A 267 -43.73 -43.94 -32.25
N LYS A 268 -42.58 -44.54 -32.59
CA LYS A 268 -42.49 -45.41 -33.79
C LYS A 268 -43.46 -46.59 -33.69
N LEU A 269 -43.56 -47.23 -32.53
CA LEU A 269 -44.52 -48.31 -32.31
C LEU A 269 -45.96 -47.81 -32.42
N GLN A 270 -46.27 -46.64 -31.87
CA GLN A 270 -47.59 -46.01 -32.02
C GLN A 270 -47.93 -45.76 -33.49
N ASP A 271 -47.00 -45.22 -34.26
CA ASP A 271 -47.18 -44.96 -35.69
C ASP A 271 -47.41 -46.28 -36.47
N GLN A 272 -46.64 -47.33 -36.15
CA GLN A 272 -46.81 -48.68 -36.72
C GLN A 272 -48.17 -49.29 -36.40
N ILE A 273 -48.65 -49.15 -35.15
CA ILE A 273 -49.98 -49.63 -34.77
C ILE A 273 -51.06 -48.85 -35.50
N SER A 274 -50.92 -47.53 -35.64
CA SER A 274 -51.88 -46.69 -36.36
C SER A 274 -51.96 -47.06 -37.86
N THR A 275 -50.82 -47.34 -38.49
CA THR A 275 -50.74 -47.77 -39.90
C THR A 275 -51.29 -49.17 -40.09
N ASN A 276 -50.95 -50.12 -39.20
CA ASN A 276 -51.54 -51.46 -39.25
C ASN A 276 -53.05 -51.45 -38.99
N THR A 277 -53.53 -50.58 -38.10
CA THR A 277 -54.96 -50.44 -37.82
C THR A 277 -55.72 -49.87 -39.02
N THR A 278 -55.15 -48.85 -39.68
CA THR A 278 -55.75 -48.29 -40.91
C THR A 278 -55.71 -49.30 -42.05
N ALA A 279 -54.58 -49.98 -42.28
CA ALA A 279 -54.45 -51.04 -43.27
C ALA A 279 -55.43 -52.21 -43.03
N ARG A 280 -55.60 -52.64 -41.77
CA ARG A 280 -56.60 -53.65 -41.41
C ARG A 280 -58.01 -53.17 -41.74
N SER A 281 -58.33 -51.91 -41.46
CA SER A 281 -59.66 -51.34 -41.73
C SER A 281 -59.96 -51.23 -43.24
N THR A 282 -58.96 -50.92 -44.07
CA THR A 282 -59.12 -50.81 -45.52
C THR A 282 -59.23 -52.18 -46.16
N LEU A 283 -58.38 -53.14 -45.78
CA LEU A 283 -58.48 -54.53 -46.24
C LEU A 283 -59.83 -55.15 -45.86
N PHE A 284 -60.33 -54.87 -44.65
CA PHE A 284 -61.64 -55.35 -44.22
C PHE A 284 -62.79 -54.78 -45.07
N LYS A 285 -62.77 -53.48 -45.37
CA LYS A 285 -63.75 -52.87 -46.28
C LYS A 285 -63.69 -53.47 -47.68
N LEU A 286 -62.47 -53.69 -48.19
CA LEU A 286 -62.26 -54.29 -49.49
C LEU A 286 -62.80 -55.73 -49.55
N GLN A 287 -62.54 -56.53 -48.51
CA GLN A 287 -63.08 -57.87 -48.36
C GLN A 287 -64.62 -57.85 -48.37
N GLN A 288 -65.26 -56.97 -47.58
CA GLN A 288 -66.72 -56.83 -47.62
C GLN A 288 -67.25 -56.48 -49.02
N THR A 289 -66.60 -55.57 -49.74
CA THR A 289 -67.02 -55.21 -51.10
C THR A 289 -66.83 -56.34 -52.10
N GLN A 290 -65.79 -57.16 -51.96
CA GLN A 290 -65.55 -58.32 -52.83
C GLN A 290 -66.55 -59.44 -52.56
N TYR A 291 -66.84 -59.74 -51.30
CA TYR A 291 -67.87 -60.72 -50.93
C TYR A 291 -69.27 -60.32 -51.38
N ALA A 292 -69.62 -59.02 -51.31
CA ALA A 292 -70.91 -58.53 -51.79
C ALA A 292 -71.07 -58.57 -53.32
N ALA A 293 -69.97 -58.72 -54.08
CA ALA A 293 -69.97 -58.78 -55.53
C ALA A 293 -70.04 -60.21 -56.10
N LEU A 294 -70.00 -61.24 -55.25
CA LEU A 294 -70.11 -62.64 -55.67
C LEU A 294 -71.58 -63.08 -55.72
N VAL A 295 -72.00 -63.68 -56.83
CA VAL A 295 -73.40 -64.12 -57.07
C VAL A 295 -73.66 -65.53 -56.51
N GLU A 296 -72.63 -66.35 -56.32
CA GLU A 296 -72.69 -67.69 -55.71
C GLU A 296 -71.34 -67.97 -55.01
N GLU A 297 -71.38 -68.63 -53.85
CA GLU A 297 -70.19 -68.94 -53.04
C GLU A 297 -69.67 -70.32 -53.44
N ASN A 298 -68.39 -70.42 -53.86
CA ASN A 298 -67.82 -71.70 -54.26
C ASN A 298 -67.36 -72.47 -53.01
N GLU A 299 -67.93 -73.66 -52.77
CA GLU A 299 -67.68 -74.49 -51.58
C GLU A 299 -66.47 -75.45 -51.75
N ASP A 300 -65.80 -75.41 -52.90
CA ASP A 300 -64.67 -76.28 -53.23
C ASP A 300 -63.43 -75.94 -52.37
N THR A 301 -62.63 -76.95 -52.03
CA THR A 301 -61.40 -76.73 -51.26
C THR A 301 -60.29 -76.09 -52.10
N ASP A 302 -59.37 -75.34 -51.48
CA ASP A 302 -58.25 -74.65 -52.16
C ASP A 302 -57.38 -75.58 -53.03
N GLU A 303 -57.34 -76.88 -52.71
CA GLU A 303 -56.63 -77.90 -53.49
C GLU A 303 -57.37 -78.28 -54.78
N GLU A 304 -58.70 -78.36 -54.73
CA GLU A 304 -59.57 -78.68 -55.88
C GLU A 304 -59.60 -77.50 -56.88
N LEU A 305 -59.62 -76.26 -56.38
CA LEU A 305 -59.52 -75.04 -57.19
C LEU A 305 -58.20 -74.96 -57.97
N ARG A 306 -57.08 -75.35 -57.36
CA ARG A 306 -55.77 -75.41 -58.03
C ARG A 306 -55.72 -76.46 -59.15
N GLU A 307 -56.32 -77.64 -58.92
CA GLU A 307 -56.44 -78.68 -59.96
C GLU A 307 -57.34 -78.25 -61.13
N TRP A 308 -58.44 -77.55 -60.85
CA TRP A 308 -59.30 -77.00 -61.89
C TRP A 308 -58.59 -75.95 -62.72
N GLN A 309 -57.82 -75.07 -62.08
CA GLN A 309 -57.02 -74.06 -62.79
C GLN A 309 -56.02 -74.71 -63.76
N THR A 310 -55.29 -75.74 -63.30
CA THR A 310 -54.32 -76.45 -64.17
C THR A 310 -55.01 -77.17 -65.32
N LYS A 311 -56.13 -77.88 -65.05
CA LYS A 311 -56.90 -78.56 -66.10
C LYS A 311 -57.52 -77.58 -67.10
N PHE A 312 -57.93 -76.39 -66.66
CA PHE A 312 -58.45 -75.35 -67.54
C PHE A 312 -57.35 -74.74 -68.41
N GLU A 313 -56.17 -74.46 -67.85
CA GLU A 313 -55.02 -73.94 -68.60
C GLU A 313 -54.59 -74.92 -69.70
N GLU A 314 -54.55 -76.23 -69.41
CA GLU A 314 -54.29 -77.27 -70.42
C GLU A 314 -55.37 -77.32 -71.51
N ARG A 315 -56.65 -77.17 -71.13
CA ARG A 315 -57.78 -77.15 -72.07
C ARG A 315 -57.74 -75.93 -72.98
N ILE A 316 -57.39 -74.76 -72.43
CA ILE A 316 -57.24 -73.50 -73.18
C ILE A 316 -56.12 -73.64 -74.20
N ALA A 317 -54.94 -74.13 -73.81
CA ALA A 317 -53.83 -74.34 -74.73
C ALA A 317 -54.18 -75.31 -75.89
N LEU A 318 -54.96 -76.36 -75.60
CA LEU A 318 -55.42 -77.33 -76.60
C LEU A 318 -56.48 -76.75 -77.55
N LEU A 319 -57.30 -75.82 -77.07
CA LEU A 319 -58.26 -75.09 -77.89
C LEU A 319 -57.56 -74.03 -78.75
N GLU A 320 -56.59 -73.29 -78.21
CA GLU A 320 -55.81 -72.31 -78.96
C GLU A 320 -55.03 -72.96 -80.12
N THR A 321 -54.46 -74.14 -79.90
CA THR A 321 -53.79 -74.89 -80.98
C THR A 321 -54.76 -75.36 -82.07
N LYS A 322 -55.99 -75.75 -81.70
CA LYS A 322 -57.06 -76.08 -82.66
C LYS A 322 -57.56 -74.85 -83.43
N ILE A 323 -57.75 -73.72 -82.76
CA ILE A 323 -58.15 -72.45 -83.38
C ILE A 323 -57.08 -72.04 -84.39
N ASN A 324 -55.81 -72.03 -84.01
CA ASN A 324 -54.70 -71.70 -84.92
C ASN A 324 -54.64 -72.63 -86.15
N LYS A 325 -55.00 -73.91 -86.00
CA LYS A 325 -55.05 -74.85 -87.13
C LYS A 325 -56.23 -74.55 -88.06
N LEU A 326 -57.42 -74.31 -87.50
CA LEU A 326 -58.62 -73.95 -88.25
C LEU A 326 -58.47 -72.60 -88.94
N GLU A 327 -57.79 -71.62 -88.32
CA GLU A 327 -57.50 -70.32 -88.95
C GLU A 327 -56.58 -70.45 -90.17
N ARG A 328 -55.60 -71.36 -90.12
CA ARG A 328 -54.75 -71.65 -91.30
C ARG A 328 -55.54 -72.32 -92.41
N GLU A 329 -56.35 -73.32 -92.08
CA GLU A 329 -57.23 -74.01 -93.05
C GLU A 329 -58.26 -73.05 -93.66
N MET A 330 -58.83 -72.15 -92.85
CA MET A 330 -59.74 -71.09 -93.32
C MET A 330 -59.02 -70.12 -94.26
N LYS A 331 -57.79 -69.69 -93.93
CA LYS A 331 -57.01 -68.79 -94.80
C LYS A 331 -56.62 -69.45 -96.13
N ASP A 332 -56.29 -70.74 -96.10
CA ASP A 332 -56.00 -71.50 -97.32
C ASP A 332 -57.26 -71.66 -98.19
N GLU A 333 -58.44 -71.90 -97.61
CA GLU A 333 -59.69 -71.93 -98.37
C GLU A 333 -60.17 -70.54 -98.81
N GLU A 334 -59.88 -69.48 -98.06
CA GLU A 334 -60.22 -68.10 -98.43
C GLU A 334 -59.37 -67.64 -99.63
N THR A 335 -58.10 -68.04 -99.71
CA THR A 335 -57.27 -67.79 -100.90
C THR A 335 -57.76 -68.55 -102.12
N LYS A 336 -58.17 -69.82 -101.98
CA LYS A 336 -58.79 -70.60 -103.08
C LYS A 336 -60.13 -70.00 -103.52
N SER A 337 -60.97 -69.60 -102.56
CA SER A 337 -62.25 -68.92 -102.79
C SER A 337 -62.07 -67.59 -103.51
N SER A 338 -61.03 -66.81 -103.18
CA SER A 338 -60.71 -65.55 -103.88
C SER A 338 -60.34 -65.77 -105.36
N LEU A 339 -59.57 -66.82 -105.68
CA LEU A 339 -59.19 -67.19 -107.05
C LEU A 339 -60.41 -67.68 -107.85
N LEU A 340 -61.28 -68.46 -107.20
CA LEU A 340 -62.55 -68.92 -107.75
C LEU A 340 -63.53 -67.76 -107.95
N SER A 341 -63.65 -66.81 -107.02
CA SER A 341 -64.48 -65.60 -107.16
C SER A 341 -64.01 -64.70 -108.30
N GLN A 342 -62.71 -64.61 -108.55
CA GLN A 342 -62.18 -63.85 -109.69
C GLN A 342 -62.59 -64.51 -111.02
N THR A 343 -62.50 -65.85 -111.08
CA THR A 343 -62.95 -66.67 -112.23
C THR A 343 -64.47 -66.61 -112.43
N ILE A 344 -65.24 -66.55 -111.33
CA ILE A 344 -66.69 -66.40 -111.32
C ILE A 344 -67.11 -65.00 -111.76
N ASN A 345 -66.39 -63.94 -111.40
CA ASN A 345 -66.71 -62.57 -111.84
C ASN A 345 -66.51 -62.37 -113.36
N ASP A 346 -65.48 -63.00 -113.94
CA ASP A 346 -65.27 -63.00 -115.40
C ASP A 346 -66.36 -63.81 -116.13
N SER A 347 -66.86 -64.88 -115.50
CA SER A 347 -67.94 -65.72 -116.03
C SER A 347 -69.34 -65.11 -115.80
N MET A 348 -69.56 -64.34 -114.73
CA MET A 348 -70.81 -63.64 -114.41
C MET A 348 -71.09 -62.45 -115.34
N ARG A 349 -70.05 -61.87 -115.97
CA ARG A 349 -70.21 -60.83 -117.01
C ARG A 349 -70.77 -61.38 -118.33
N GLU A 350 -70.55 -62.67 -118.61
CA GLU A 350 -71.09 -63.39 -119.77
C GLU A 350 -72.49 -63.98 -119.48
N ILE A 351 -72.76 -64.40 -118.24
CA ILE A 351 -74.04 -65.02 -117.83
C ILE A 351 -75.14 -63.99 -117.47
N GLY A 352 -74.80 -62.71 -117.26
CA GLY A 352 -75.78 -61.64 -116.99
C GLY A 352 -76.70 -61.27 -118.16
N LYS A 353 -76.49 -61.82 -119.37
CA LYS A 353 -77.32 -61.55 -120.57
C LYS A 353 -78.49 -62.53 -120.78
N LEU A 354 -78.55 -63.68 -120.11
CA LEU A 354 -79.60 -64.68 -120.38
C LEU A 354 -79.98 -65.54 -119.16
N GLN A 355 -80.41 -64.94 -118.04
CA GLN A 355 -81.50 -65.55 -117.26
C GLN A 355 -82.06 -64.60 -116.21
N ALA A 356 -83.19 -64.00 -116.58
CA ALA A 356 -84.26 -63.68 -115.65
C ALA A 356 -84.93 -65.00 -115.17
N GLU A 357 -85.48 -64.92 -113.95
CA GLU A 357 -86.64 -65.66 -113.43
C GLU A 357 -86.41 -66.82 -112.42
N ALA A 358 -86.93 -66.56 -111.20
CA ALA A 358 -87.45 -67.45 -110.13
C ALA A 358 -86.50 -68.29 -109.22
N ASP A 359 -86.40 -67.99 -107.90
CA ASP A 359 -87.37 -68.38 -106.83
C ASP A 359 -86.78 -68.62 -105.39
N LYS A 360 -87.49 -68.08 -104.35
CA LYS A 360 -87.67 -68.45 -102.88
C LYS A 360 -86.49 -68.45 -101.87
N ILE A 361 -86.50 -67.89 -100.63
CA ILE A 361 -87.40 -67.51 -99.47
C ILE A 361 -87.72 -68.62 -98.42
N PHE A 362 -87.36 -68.40 -97.13
CA PHE A 362 -88.05 -68.80 -95.86
C PHE A 362 -87.37 -68.10 -94.62
N THR A 363 -87.79 -66.92 -94.13
CA THR A 363 -88.75 -66.53 -93.04
C THR A 363 -88.23 -66.52 -91.58
N LYS A 364 -88.94 -65.73 -90.74
CA LYS A 364 -88.49 -64.87 -89.64
C LYS A 364 -89.45 -65.04 -88.42
N HIS A 365 -88.95 -64.95 -87.18
CA HIS A 365 -89.60 -64.53 -85.89
C HIS A 365 -90.32 -65.50 -84.89
N ASN A 366 -89.75 -65.56 -83.65
CA ASN A 366 -90.27 -65.29 -82.26
C ASN A 366 -91.42 -66.04 -81.51
N LEU A 367 -91.09 -66.45 -80.24
CA LEU A 367 -91.79 -66.39 -78.90
C LEU A 367 -92.44 -67.63 -78.18
N GLY A 368 -91.96 -67.90 -76.92
CA GLY A 368 -92.66 -68.49 -75.71
C GLY A 368 -92.44 -70.00 -75.38
N SER A 369 -92.33 -70.56 -74.14
CA SER A 369 -92.69 -70.20 -72.74
C SER A 369 -91.99 -71.11 -71.64
N LEU A 370 -92.09 -70.74 -70.34
CA LEU A 370 -91.74 -71.43 -69.05
C LEU A 370 -92.86 -72.44 -68.62
N PRO A 371 -92.70 -73.44 -67.69
CA PRO A 371 -92.54 -73.19 -66.24
C PRO A 371 -91.95 -74.29 -65.29
N ASP A 372 -91.68 -73.81 -64.05
CA ASP A 372 -91.85 -74.38 -62.70
C ASP A 372 -90.96 -75.46 -62.06
N ALA A 373 -90.53 -75.09 -60.84
CA ALA A 373 -89.80 -75.85 -59.82
C ALA A 373 -90.68 -76.88 -59.07
N PRO A 374 -90.12 -77.64 -58.11
CA PRO A 374 -90.02 -77.10 -56.75
C PRO A 374 -88.72 -77.44 -56.01
N PHE A 375 -88.21 -76.52 -55.19
CA PHE A 375 -87.30 -76.81 -54.08
C PHE A 375 -88.03 -76.62 -52.74
N SER A 376 -87.79 -77.54 -51.81
CA SER A 376 -88.43 -77.66 -50.49
C SER A 376 -87.99 -76.57 -49.49
N LYS A 377 -88.95 -76.09 -48.68
CA LYS A 377 -88.81 -75.10 -47.60
C LYS A 377 -87.91 -75.56 -46.43
N ASP A 378 -87.65 -76.85 -46.28
CA ASP A 378 -86.91 -77.39 -45.14
C ASP A 378 -85.37 -77.31 -45.30
N VAL A 379 -84.88 -77.20 -46.54
CA VAL A 379 -83.45 -77.02 -46.86
C VAL A 379 -83.02 -75.55 -46.74
N ALA A 380 -83.91 -74.62 -47.11
CA ALA A 380 -83.68 -73.19 -47.01
C ALA A 380 -83.54 -72.69 -45.55
N VAL A 381 -84.28 -73.27 -44.60
CA VAL A 381 -84.22 -72.85 -43.17
C VAL A 381 -82.95 -73.37 -42.48
N ASN A 382 -82.49 -74.59 -42.80
CA ASN A 382 -81.24 -75.13 -42.24
C ASN A 382 -79.99 -74.43 -42.79
N LEU A 383 -79.95 -74.08 -44.07
CA LEU A 383 -78.88 -73.26 -44.67
C LEU A 383 -78.89 -71.83 -44.11
N THR A 384 -80.06 -71.21 -43.96
CA THR A 384 -80.19 -69.85 -43.40
C THR A 384 -79.75 -69.79 -41.93
N ASN A 385 -80.05 -70.82 -41.13
CA ASN A 385 -79.62 -70.88 -39.72
C ASN A 385 -78.12 -71.14 -39.58
N ARG A 386 -77.53 -71.97 -40.45
CA ARG A 386 -76.08 -72.23 -40.46
C ARG A 386 -75.27 -71.02 -40.92
N LEU A 387 -75.75 -70.30 -41.93
CA LEU A 387 -75.20 -69.00 -42.37
C LEU A 387 -75.26 -67.96 -41.25
N LYS A 388 -76.42 -67.80 -40.58
CA LYS A 388 -76.57 -66.88 -39.45
C LYS A 388 -75.61 -67.19 -38.30
N THR A 389 -75.38 -68.47 -38.00
CA THR A 389 -74.49 -68.87 -36.89
C THR A 389 -73.02 -68.57 -37.21
N ARG A 390 -72.56 -68.89 -38.43
CA ARG A 390 -71.17 -68.56 -38.84
C ARG A 390 -70.91 -67.07 -38.98
N LEU A 391 -71.90 -66.30 -39.44
CA LEU A 391 -71.80 -64.84 -39.57
C LEU A 391 -71.71 -64.20 -38.17
N LEU A 392 -72.49 -64.69 -37.21
CA LEU A 392 -72.41 -64.28 -35.80
C LEU A 392 -71.06 -64.63 -35.16
N ASP A 393 -70.50 -65.81 -35.43
CA ASP A 393 -69.19 -66.21 -34.89
C ASP A 393 -68.05 -65.36 -35.46
N LEU A 394 -68.04 -65.08 -36.78
CA LEU A 394 -67.05 -64.20 -37.41
C LEU A 394 -67.17 -62.75 -36.97
N GLU A 395 -68.40 -62.25 -36.79
CA GLU A 395 -68.64 -60.90 -36.28
C GLU A 395 -68.19 -60.76 -34.83
N LYS A 396 -68.37 -61.82 -34.01
CA LYS A 396 -67.87 -61.89 -32.65
C LYS A 396 -66.34 -61.93 -32.58
N ASP A 397 -65.69 -62.78 -33.38
CA ASP A 397 -64.22 -62.86 -33.45
C ASP A 397 -63.60 -61.52 -33.88
N LEU A 398 -64.24 -60.81 -34.81
CA LEU A 398 -63.81 -59.49 -35.24
C LEU A 398 -63.98 -58.45 -34.12
N GLN A 399 -65.12 -58.47 -33.42
CA GLN A 399 -65.39 -57.58 -32.30
C GLN A 399 -64.37 -57.80 -31.17
N ASP A 400 -64.01 -59.05 -30.90
CA ASP A 400 -63.03 -59.43 -29.88
C ASP A 400 -61.61 -59.02 -30.30
N LYS A 401 -61.22 -59.21 -31.56
CA LYS A 401 -59.95 -58.71 -32.13
C LYS A 401 -59.88 -57.17 -32.20
N LYS A 402 -61.01 -56.48 -32.31
CA LYS A 402 -61.08 -55.01 -32.27
C LYS A 402 -60.90 -54.51 -30.83
N LYS A 403 -61.62 -55.09 -29.88
CA LYS A 403 -61.47 -54.80 -28.44
C LYS A 403 -60.06 -55.07 -27.94
N ALA A 404 -59.43 -56.16 -28.37
CA ALA A 404 -58.05 -56.48 -28.03
C ALA A 404 -57.08 -55.38 -28.52
N GLY A 405 -57.20 -54.94 -29.78
CA GLY A 405 -56.37 -53.86 -30.32
C GLY A 405 -56.63 -52.50 -29.67
N GLU A 406 -57.87 -52.18 -29.32
CA GLU A 406 -58.22 -50.95 -28.58
C GLU A 406 -57.66 -50.96 -27.15
N MET A 407 -57.68 -52.12 -26.46
CA MET A 407 -57.05 -52.28 -25.14
C MET A 407 -55.54 -52.12 -25.21
N GLU A 408 -54.89 -52.68 -26.23
CA GLU A 408 -53.44 -52.60 -26.43
C GLU A 408 -53.00 -51.16 -26.76
N LEU A 409 -53.76 -50.45 -27.60
CA LEU A 409 -53.56 -49.03 -27.89
C LEU A 409 -53.69 -48.17 -26.63
N LYS A 410 -54.73 -48.43 -25.81
CA LYS A 410 -54.97 -47.70 -24.56
C LYS A 410 -53.82 -47.92 -23.56
N PHE A 411 -53.36 -49.16 -23.41
CA PHE A 411 -52.23 -49.51 -22.56
C PHE A 411 -50.93 -48.78 -22.98
N LEU A 412 -50.65 -48.74 -24.28
CA LEU A 412 -49.49 -48.03 -24.81
C LEU A 412 -49.59 -46.51 -24.64
N TRP A 413 -50.79 -45.94 -24.80
CA TRP A 413 -51.03 -44.53 -24.56
C TRP A 413 -50.83 -44.13 -23.10
N GLU A 414 -51.38 -44.90 -22.15
CA GLU A 414 -51.18 -44.67 -20.72
C GLU A 414 -49.70 -44.72 -20.34
N ARG A 415 -48.96 -45.69 -20.92
CA ARG A 415 -47.51 -45.80 -20.74
C ARG A 415 -46.75 -44.63 -21.36
N TYR A 416 -47.15 -44.14 -22.53
CA TYR A 416 -46.59 -42.95 -23.17
C TYR A 416 -46.79 -41.71 -22.29
N VAL A 417 -48.01 -41.48 -21.79
CA VAL A 417 -48.31 -40.34 -20.90
C VAL A 417 -47.49 -40.40 -19.63
N ALA A 418 -47.35 -41.58 -19.01
CA ALA A 418 -46.55 -41.76 -17.81
C ALA A 418 -45.05 -41.46 -18.04
N VAL A 419 -44.48 -41.94 -19.16
CA VAL A 419 -43.08 -41.66 -19.51
C VAL A 419 -42.88 -40.17 -19.85
N ASN A 420 -43.81 -39.56 -20.58
CA ASN A 420 -43.74 -38.14 -20.94
C ASN A 420 -43.83 -37.22 -19.70
N ALA A 421 -44.69 -37.55 -18.74
CA ALA A 421 -44.77 -36.83 -17.47
C ALA A 421 -43.46 -36.92 -16.68
N ARG A 422 -42.84 -38.11 -16.61
CA ARG A 422 -41.52 -38.30 -15.99
C ARG A 422 -40.42 -37.49 -16.69
N CYS A 423 -40.41 -37.44 -18.02
CA CYS A 423 -39.49 -36.57 -18.77
C CYS A 423 -39.60 -35.11 -18.32
N SER A 424 -40.82 -34.57 -18.27
CA SER A 424 -41.06 -33.18 -17.85
C SER A 424 -40.60 -32.92 -16.41
N GLU A 425 -40.83 -33.85 -15.49
CA GLU A 425 -40.38 -33.73 -14.10
C GLU A 425 -38.84 -33.72 -13.98
N ILE A 426 -38.17 -34.66 -14.66
CA ILE A 426 -36.70 -34.75 -14.67
C ILE A 426 -36.09 -33.50 -15.32
N GLU A 427 -36.72 -32.94 -16.35
CA GLU A 427 -36.30 -31.71 -17.01
C GLU A 427 -36.45 -30.48 -16.10
N GLY A 428 -37.54 -30.41 -15.32
CA GLY A 428 -37.68 -29.41 -14.25
C GLY A 428 -36.59 -29.50 -13.19
N GLN A 429 -36.24 -30.72 -12.76
CA GLN A 429 -35.11 -30.94 -11.83
C GLN A 429 -33.76 -30.51 -12.43
N ARG A 430 -33.54 -30.75 -13.73
CA ARG A 430 -32.34 -30.29 -14.44
C ARG A 430 -32.26 -28.76 -14.42
N GLN A 431 -33.35 -28.08 -14.77
CA GLN A 431 -33.40 -26.63 -14.81
C GLN A 431 -33.14 -26.00 -13.43
N ALA A 432 -33.74 -26.52 -12.37
CA ALA A 432 -33.50 -26.06 -11.01
C ALA A 432 -32.02 -26.20 -10.59
N LYS A 433 -31.35 -27.30 -10.98
CA LYS A 433 -29.92 -27.50 -10.72
C LYS A 433 -29.04 -26.54 -11.52
N ILE A 434 -29.39 -26.25 -12.78
CA ILE A 434 -28.68 -25.25 -13.61
C ILE A 434 -28.76 -23.87 -12.98
N GLU A 435 -29.93 -23.47 -12.49
CA GLU A 435 -30.12 -22.19 -11.80
C GLU A 435 -29.34 -22.13 -10.48
N SER A 436 -29.33 -23.21 -9.70
CA SER A 436 -28.51 -23.33 -8.50
C SER A 436 -27.01 -23.19 -8.80
N LYS A 437 -26.52 -23.87 -9.85
CA LYS A 437 -25.14 -23.75 -10.33
C LYS A 437 -24.80 -22.32 -10.74
N PHE A 438 -25.69 -21.65 -11.47
CA PHE A 438 -25.51 -20.26 -11.87
C PHE A 438 -25.41 -19.33 -10.65
N GLY A 439 -26.27 -19.54 -9.64
CA GLY A 439 -26.22 -18.79 -8.38
C GLY A 439 -24.89 -18.99 -7.62
N ILE A 440 -24.40 -20.22 -7.53
CA ILE A 440 -23.10 -20.52 -6.91
C ILE A 440 -21.96 -19.90 -7.70
N SER A 441 -21.97 -19.99 -9.03
CA SER A 441 -20.95 -19.38 -9.89
C SER A 441 -20.86 -17.87 -9.69
N LYS A 442 -22.00 -17.18 -9.54
CA LYS A 442 -22.03 -15.75 -9.22
C LYS A 442 -21.39 -15.45 -7.86
N ARG A 443 -21.72 -16.22 -6.83
CA ARG A 443 -21.12 -16.08 -5.49
C ARG A 443 -19.61 -16.34 -5.48
N ILE A 444 -19.13 -17.31 -6.25
CA ILE A 444 -17.69 -17.56 -6.42
C ILE A 444 -17.00 -16.32 -7.00
N LYS A 445 -17.56 -15.75 -8.08
CA LYS A 445 -17.00 -14.53 -8.69
C LYS A 445 -17.00 -13.34 -7.74
N GLU A 446 -18.08 -13.14 -6.98
CA GLU A 446 -18.16 -12.10 -5.96
C GLU A 446 -17.06 -12.26 -4.91
N LYS A 447 -16.85 -13.50 -4.41
CA LYS A 447 -15.79 -13.82 -3.44
C LYS A 447 -14.39 -13.67 -4.02
N GLU A 448 -14.17 -14.06 -5.27
CA GLU A 448 -12.90 -13.85 -5.96
C GLU A 448 -12.60 -12.36 -6.14
N ASN A 449 -13.58 -11.54 -6.51
CA ASN A 449 -13.41 -10.10 -6.62
C ASN A 449 -13.09 -9.43 -5.26
N GLU A 450 -13.78 -9.82 -4.19
CA GLU A 450 -13.50 -9.35 -2.82
C GLU A 450 -12.08 -9.71 -2.39
N ARG A 451 -11.65 -10.94 -2.68
CA ARG A 451 -10.28 -11.41 -2.42
C ARG A 451 -9.26 -10.61 -3.22
N ASP A 452 -9.45 -10.45 -4.53
CA ASP A 452 -8.50 -9.76 -5.40
C ASP A 452 -8.34 -8.28 -4.98
N PHE A 453 -9.44 -7.64 -4.56
CA PHE A 453 -9.41 -6.30 -3.97
C PHE A 453 -8.58 -6.27 -2.67
N ALA A 454 -8.83 -7.21 -1.76
CA ALA A 454 -8.08 -7.33 -0.52
C ALA A 454 -6.59 -7.66 -0.75
N GLU A 455 -6.25 -8.52 -1.72
CA GLU A 455 -4.88 -8.83 -2.11
C GLU A 455 -4.17 -7.59 -2.68
N GLN A 456 -4.87 -6.78 -3.47
CA GLN A 456 -4.32 -5.53 -3.99
C GLN A 456 -4.02 -4.54 -2.86
N GLU A 457 -4.95 -4.37 -1.91
CA GLU A 457 -4.72 -3.58 -0.70
C GLU A 457 -3.54 -4.10 0.13
N LEU A 458 -3.43 -5.43 0.29
CA LEU A 458 -2.33 -6.07 1.01
C LEU A 458 -0.99 -5.93 0.27
N SER A 459 -0.97 -5.98 -1.06
CA SER A 459 0.25 -5.85 -1.87
C SER A 459 0.87 -4.45 -1.75
N ASN A 460 0.03 -3.42 -1.55
CA ASN A 460 0.47 -2.07 -1.25
C ASN A 460 1.10 -1.96 0.14
N LEU A 461 0.78 -2.89 1.05
CA LEU A 461 1.29 -2.98 2.41
C LEU A 461 2.43 -4.01 2.48
N ASN A 462 3.68 -3.55 2.46
CA ASN A 462 4.83 -4.44 2.63
C ASN A 462 4.91 -4.95 4.09
N LEU A 463 4.23 -6.06 4.37
CA LEU A 463 4.14 -6.70 5.70
C LEU A 463 5.50 -6.97 6.34
N ALA A 464 6.45 -7.53 5.58
CA ALA A 464 7.79 -7.81 6.09
C ALA A 464 8.51 -6.53 6.54
N HIS A 465 8.37 -5.46 5.75
CA HIS A 465 8.92 -4.16 6.10
C HIS A 465 8.22 -3.53 7.32
N ILE A 466 6.90 -3.71 7.47
CA ILE A 466 6.16 -3.23 8.65
C ILE A 466 6.63 -3.98 9.91
N ASP A 467 6.76 -5.31 9.85
CA ASP A 467 7.21 -6.14 10.96
C ASP A 467 8.64 -5.80 11.40
N ASP A 468 9.56 -5.65 10.45
CA ASP A 468 10.94 -5.27 10.76
C ASP A 468 11.01 -3.85 11.32
N ARG A 469 10.20 -2.93 10.78
CA ARG A 469 10.15 -1.54 11.27
C ARG A 469 9.56 -1.46 12.67
N GLU A 470 8.51 -2.22 12.99
CA GLU A 470 7.96 -2.31 14.34
C GLU A 470 9.01 -2.85 15.32
N ARG A 471 9.65 -3.99 14.98
CA ARG A 471 10.67 -4.61 15.83
C ARG A 471 11.84 -3.67 16.11
N ASN A 472 12.35 -3.01 15.08
CA ASN A 472 13.44 -2.05 15.23
C ASN A 472 13.03 -0.85 16.10
N LEU A 473 11.82 -0.32 15.90
CA LEU A 473 11.32 0.81 16.67
C LEU A 473 11.07 0.43 18.13
N GLN A 474 10.59 -0.79 18.40
CA GLN A 474 10.42 -1.35 19.75
C GLN A 474 11.75 -1.39 20.50
N ILE A 475 12.79 -1.97 19.87
CA ILE A 475 14.14 -2.04 20.43
C ILE A 475 14.68 -0.62 20.71
N GLU A 476 14.44 0.32 19.80
CA GLU A 476 14.91 1.70 19.98
C GLU A 476 14.18 2.42 21.12
N VAL A 477 12.87 2.21 21.27
CA VAL A 477 12.06 2.73 22.39
C VAL A 477 12.56 2.17 23.71
N GLU A 478 12.76 0.86 23.80
CA GLU A 478 13.24 0.20 25.01
C GLU A 478 14.63 0.72 25.38
N ARG A 479 15.56 0.73 24.43
CA ARG A 479 16.91 1.26 24.63
C ARG A 479 16.91 2.71 25.12
N LYS A 480 16.14 3.61 24.49
CA LYS A 480 16.07 5.02 24.91
C LYS A 480 15.39 5.17 26.28
N THR A 481 14.37 4.36 26.57
CA THR A 481 13.70 4.36 27.88
C THR A 481 14.63 3.89 28.99
N LEU A 482 15.42 2.84 28.73
CA LEU A 482 16.38 2.28 29.67
C LEU A 482 17.50 3.29 29.97
N VAL A 483 18.06 3.94 28.95
CA VAL A 483 19.07 5.00 29.12
C VAL A 483 18.53 6.21 29.90
N LEU A 484 17.26 6.57 29.72
CA LEU A 484 16.63 7.65 30.48
C LEU A 484 16.38 7.24 31.94
N GLY A 485 16.03 5.97 32.20
CA GLY A 485 15.74 5.45 33.53
C GLY A 485 16.97 5.09 34.38
N GLU A 486 18.03 4.56 33.77
CA GLU A 486 19.30 4.22 34.46
C GLU A 486 20.06 5.46 34.91
N ARG A 487 19.94 6.55 34.15
CA ARG A 487 20.55 7.82 34.52
C ARG A 487 19.59 8.52 35.47
N ASP A 488 19.89 8.40 36.75
CA ASP A 488 19.26 9.12 37.86
C ASP A 488 19.60 10.63 37.78
N TYR A 489 19.21 11.26 36.67
CA TYR A 489 19.58 12.62 36.30
C TYR A 489 19.07 13.60 37.33
N GLU A 490 17.89 13.36 37.89
CA GLU A 490 17.29 14.22 38.91
C GLU A 490 18.13 14.22 40.20
N SER A 491 18.56 13.04 40.64
CA SER A 491 19.48 12.86 41.77
C SER A 491 20.83 13.53 41.51
N THR A 492 21.42 13.27 40.34
CA THR A 492 22.71 13.84 39.93
C THR A 492 22.66 15.36 39.82
N ILE A 493 21.59 15.92 39.25
CA ILE A 493 21.37 17.36 39.12
C ILE A 493 21.20 17.99 40.50
N ASN A 494 20.43 17.37 41.41
CA ASN A 494 20.26 17.88 42.77
C ASN A 494 21.58 17.85 43.55
N GLN A 495 22.35 16.78 43.43
CA GLN A 495 23.68 16.69 44.02
C GLN A 495 24.60 17.81 43.51
N LYS A 496 24.70 18.00 42.19
CA LYS A 496 25.53 19.06 41.60
C LYS A 496 25.06 20.47 41.93
N ARG A 497 23.75 20.71 42.02
CA ARG A 497 23.20 21.98 42.52
C ARG A 497 23.63 22.26 43.95
N THR A 498 23.62 21.23 44.79
CA THR A 498 24.00 21.34 46.21
C THR A 498 25.50 21.60 46.34
N GLU A 499 26.34 20.93 45.53
CA GLU A 499 27.77 21.20 45.45
C GLU A 499 28.06 22.65 45.00
N ILE A 500 27.37 23.14 43.98
CA ILE A 500 27.51 24.53 43.50
C ILE A 500 27.10 25.52 44.58
N LEU A 501 25.96 25.32 45.24
CA LEU A 501 25.50 26.16 46.35
C LEU A 501 26.49 26.14 47.52
N ALA A 502 27.07 24.98 47.84
CA ALA A 502 28.07 24.84 48.89
C ALA A 502 29.39 25.54 48.54
N LEU A 503 29.80 25.53 47.26
CA LEU A 503 30.96 26.27 46.77
C LEU A 503 30.71 27.79 46.77
N SER A 504 29.54 28.23 46.31
CA SER A 504 29.13 29.64 46.38
C SER A 504 29.08 30.13 47.82
N ARG A 505 28.47 29.38 48.75
CA ARG A 505 28.45 29.71 50.18
C ARG A 505 29.84 29.74 50.80
N ARG A 506 30.72 28.79 50.47
CA ARG A 506 32.12 28.81 50.94
C ARG A 506 32.86 30.04 50.42
N SER A 507 32.60 30.44 49.19
CA SER A 507 33.16 31.66 48.61
C SER A 507 32.66 32.92 49.33
N GLU A 508 31.35 33.03 49.57
CA GLU A 508 30.75 34.11 50.35
C GLU A 508 31.29 34.16 51.78
N LEU A 509 31.40 33.02 52.47
CA LEU A 509 31.92 32.95 53.84
C LEU A 509 33.40 33.35 53.93
N CYS A 510 34.21 32.95 52.94
CA CYS A 510 35.62 33.34 52.84
C CYS A 510 35.75 34.85 52.60
N THR A 511 34.80 35.44 51.87
CA THR A 511 34.70 36.87 51.60
C THR A 511 34.27 37.64 52.85
N VAL A 512 33.23 37.20 53.57
CA VAL A 512 32.77 37.79 54.83
C VAL A 512 33.86 37.73 55.89
N ARG A 513 34.62 36.62 55.99
CA ARG A 513 35.77 36.55 56.89
C ARG A 513 36.84 37.57 56.51
N LYS A 514 37.22 37.69 55.23
CA LYS A 514 38.20 38.71 54.80
C LYS A 514 37.71 40.15 55.02
N MET A 515 36.43 40.44 54.77
CA MET A 515 35.82 41.74 55.02
C MET A 515 35.76 42.05 56.52
N SER A 516 35.41 41.06 57.35
CA SER A 516 35.38 41.16 58.81
C SER A 516 36.76 41.41 59.39
N TRP A 517 37.82 40.75 58.88
CA TRP A 517 39.21 41.03 59.29
C TRP A 517 39.64 42.46 58.97
N LEU A 518 39.27 43.01 57.81
CA LEU A 518 39.55 44.40 57.45
C LEU A 518 38.79 45.40 58.33
N VAL A 519 37.56 45.07 58.74
CA VAL A 519 36.75 45.89 59.66
C VAL A 519 37.28 45.81 61.09
N ILE A 520 37.69 44.62 61.55
CA ILE A 520 38.31 44.42 62.88
C ILE A 520 39.62 45.20 62.99
N LEU A 521 40.51 45.10 61.99
CA LEU A 521 41.74 45.91 61.93
C LEU A 521 41.47 47.42 61.99
N ARG A 522 40.33 47.87 61.43
CA ARG A 522 39.94 49.28 61.45
C ARG A 522 39.40 49.73 62.81
N ILE A 523 38.62 48.87 63.49
CA ILE A 523 38.09 49.12 64.84
C ILE A 523 39.23 49.10 65.87
N GLU A 524 40.14 48.13 65.77
CA GLU A 524 41.28 47.97 66.69
C GLU A 524 42.32 49.10 66.53
N MET A 525 42.40 49.70 65.33
CA MET A 525 43.12 50.96 65.09
C MET A 525 42.44 52.18 65.74
N ASP A 526 41.11 52.27 65.70
CA ASP A 526 40.37 53.38 66.30
C ASP A 526 40.34 53.29 67.84
N GLU A 527 40.32 52.09 68.43
CA GLU A 527 40.40 51.88 69.88
C GLU A 527 41.78 52.20 70.47
N ASN A 528 42.86 51.98 69.70
CA ASN A 528 44.23 52.28 70.15
C ASN A 528 44.73 53.68 69.77
N LYS A 529 43.87 54.50 69.15
CA LYS A 529 44.20 55.82 68.58
C LYS A 529 44.78 56.79 69.60
N ASP A 530 44.28 56.78 70.83
CA ASP A 530 44.74 57.66 71.91
C ASP A 530 46.08 57.20 72.53
N LYS A 531 46.31 55.88 72.61
CA LYS A 531 47.63 55.33 73.01
C LYS A 531 48.70 55.65 71.96
N ILE A 532 48.36 55.53 70.67
CA ILE A 532 49.24 55.90 69.56
C ILE A 532 49.56 57.40 69.56
N ARG A 533 48.57 58.25 69.93
CA ARG A 533 48.75 59.71 70.11
C ARG A 533 49.71 60.06 71.25
N GLY A 534 49.66 59.31 72.35
CA GLY A 534 50.53 59.49 73.51
C GLY A 534 52.00 59.17 73.22
N VAL A 535 52.26 58.12 72.44
CA VAL A 535 53.63 57.72 72.05
C VAL A 535 54.26 58.68 71.04
N LEU A 536 53.45 59.31 70.18
CA LEU A 536 53.91 60.21 69.10
C LEU A 536 53.84 61.71 69.43
N LYS A 537 53.78 62.08 70.72
CA LYS A 537 53.76 63.47 71.21
C LYS A 537 52.77 64.37 70.44
N GLY A 538 51.55 63.88 70.21
CA GLY A 538 50.46 64.66 69.63
C GLY A 538 50.45 64.78 68.10
N ARG A 539 51.38 64.17 67.36
CA ARG A 539 51.27 64.07 65.89
C ARG A 539 50.78 62.68 65.49
N LEU A 540 49.60 62.61 64.87
CA LEU A 540 49.16 61.41 64.18
C LEU A 540 50.03 61.22 62.92
N PRO A 541 50.55 60.01 62.63
CA PRO A 541 51.20 59.73 61.37
C PRO A 541 50.24 60.01 60.22
N SER A 542 50.74 60.52 59.09
CA SER A 542 49.86 60.67 57.93
C SER A 542 49.36 59.29 57.51
N GLU A 543 48.14 59.21 56.97
CA GLU A 543 47.53 57.96 56.51
C GLU A 543 48.43 57.19 55.51
N LYS A 544 49.39 57.89 54.88
CA LYS A 544 50.41 57.33 53.99
C LYS A 544 51.56 56.64 54.73
N ASP A 545 51.98 57.15 55.88
CA ASP A 545 53.11 56.57 56.65
C ASP A 545 52.65 55.31 57.40
N LEU A 546 51.41 55.32 57.89
CA LEU A 546 50.80 54.17 58.55
C LEU A 546 50.60 52.98 57.59
N LYS A 547 50.16 53.24 56.35
CA LYS A 547 50.05 52.22 55.29
C LYS A 547 51.40 51.63 54.90
N LYS A 548 52.50 52.34 55.16
CA LYS A 548 53.88 51.94 54.82
C LYS A 548 54.49 51.00 55.86
N GLU A 549 54.19 51.19 57.15
CA GLU A 549 54.64 50.27 58.22
C GLU A 549 53.82 48.97 58.25
N ILE A 550 52.50 49.04 58.03
CA ILE A 550 51.65 47.83 57.96
C ILE A 550 52.07 46.93 56.81
N ALA A 551 52.47 47.51 55.66
CA ALA A 551 53.00 46.76 54.53
C ALA A 551 54.42 46.19 54.74
N ASN A 552 55.17 46.66 55.74
CA ASN A 552 56.51 46.16 56.07
C ASN A 552 56.50 45.05 57.13
N THR A 553 55.36 44.84 57.82
CA THR A 553 55.25 43.87 58.92
C THR A 553 54.53 42.57 58.52
N PHE A 554 54.08 42.46 57.27
CA PHE A 554 53.40 41.27 56.72
C PHE A 554 53.96 40.86 55.36
#